data_AF-A0A6A7L9K7-F1
#
_entry.id   AF-A0A6A7L9K7-F1
#
_cell.length_a   1.000
_cell.length_b   1.000
_cell.length_c   1.000
_cell.angle_alpha   90.00
_cell.angle_beta   90.00
_cell.angle_gamma   90.00
#
_symmetry.space_group_name_H-M   'P 1'
#
loop_
_entity.id
_entity.type
_entity.pdbx_description
1 polymer ?
#
loop_
_entity_poly.entity_id
_entity_poly.type
_entity_poly.pdbx_seq_one_letter_code
_entity_poly.pdbx_strand_id
1 'polypeptide(L)'
;MRFQLAKVRVTWPRDRLTWRSILAKIALMKRVKIGEFRDRASELIRRAASGETIVILNRDREVARVVPITAKSDGGGGLVGCLAGTAEVRGDIETPIAPPDAWFQDAT
;
A
#
# COMPACT_ATOMS: atom_id res chain seq x y z
N MET A 1 5.06 10.83 -43.72
CA MET A 1 5.81 10.32 -42.55
C MET A 1 4.92 9.38 -41.76
N ARG A 2 5.26 8.08 -41.70
CA ARG A 2 4.53 7.08 -40.91
C ARG A 2 5.02 7.16 -39.46
N PHE A 3 4.13 7.48 -38.52
CA PHE A 3 4.44 7.40 -37.09
C PHE A 3 3.85 6.11 -36.53
N GLN A 4 4.75 5.23 -36.08
CA GLN A 4 4.44 3.91 -35.54
C GLN A 4 3.93 4.07 -34.09
N LEU A 5 2.67 3.74 -33.87
CA LEU A 5 2.03 3.73 -32.55
C LEU A 5 2.54 2.52 -31.74
N ALA A 6 3.30 2.78 -30.67
CA ALA A 6 3.67 1.76 -29.70
C ALA A 6 2.42 1.32 -28.91
N LYS A 7 2.02 0.07 -29.13
CA LYS A 7 0.89 -0.58 -28.46
C LYS A 7 1.33 -0.95 -27.03
N VAL A 8 1.04 -0.09 -26.06
CA VAL A 8 1.33 -0.38 -24.65
C VAL A 8 0.39 -1.51 -24.18
N ARG A 9 0.93 -2.71 -24.03
CA ARG A 9 0.21 -3.89 -23.57
C ARG A 9 0.14 -3.85 -22.03
N VAL A 10 -0.99 -3.39 -21.50
CA VAL A 10 -1.28 -3.47 -20.07
C VAL A 10 -1.81 -4.87 -19.79
N THR A 11 -1.09 -5.68 -19.03
CA THR A 11 -1.54 -7.00 -18.56
C THR A 11 -2.32 -6.82 -17.25
N TRP A 12 -3.56 -7.28 -17.21
CA TRP A 12 -4.50 -7.00 -16.12
C TRP A 12 -4.61 -8.20 -15.17
N PRO A 13 -4.37 -8.05 -13.85
CA PRO A 13 -4.57 -9.12 -12.88
C PRO A 13 -6.06 -9.38 -12.61
N ARG A 14 -6.44 -10.64 -12.44
CA ARG A 14 -7.82 -11.14 -12.28
C ARG A 14 -8.42 -11.02 -10.87
N ASP A 15 -7.88 -10.18 -9.99
CA ASP A 15 -8.41 -10.09 -8.61
C ASP A 15 -9.53 -9.08 -8.47
N ARG A 16 -10.64 -9.53 -7.90
CA ARG A 16 -11.94 -8.84 -7.85
C ARG A 16 -12.03 -7.74 -6.77
N LEU A 17 -11.03 -7.62 -5.89
CA LEU A 17 -11.04 -6.72 -4.72
C LEU A 17 -10.42 -5.33 -4.96
N THR A 18 -9.68 -5.13 -6.05
CA THR A 18 -9.04 -3.85 -6.39
C THR A 18 -9.96 -2.85 -7.10
N TRP A 19 -11.14 -3.29 -7.56
CA TRP A 19 -11.96 -2.55 -8.52
C TRP A 19 -12.78 -1.40 -7.94
N ARG A 20 -13.30 -1.52 -6.70
CA ARG A 20 -13.94 -0.38 -6.01
C ARG A 20 -12.93 0.75 -5.73
N SER A 21 -11.69 0.37 -5.45
CA SER A 21 -10.57 1.27 -5.19
C SER A 21 -10.08 1.97 -6.45
N ILE A 22 -10.07 1.27 -7.60
CA ILE A 22 -9.70 1.82 -8.91
C ILE A 22 -10.75 2.82 -9.42
N LEU A 23 -12.05 2.51 -9.27
CA LEU A 23 -13.12 3.41 -9.69
C LEU A 23 -13.19 4.67 -8.80
N ALA A 24 -12.98 4.54 -7.49
CA ALA A 24 -12.76 5.70 -6.61
C ALA A 24 -11.49 6.49 -6.99
N LYS A 25 -10.41 5.80 -7.39
CA LYS A 25 -9.16 6.41 -7.88
C LYS A 25 -9.33 7.24 -9.14
N ILE A 26 -10.25 6.85 -10.03
CA ILE A 26 -10.51 7.56 -11.29
C ILE A 26 -11.40 8.80 -11.05
N ALA A 27 -12.30 8.76 -10.07
CA ALA A 27 -13.23 9.84 -9.78
C ALA A 27 -12.59 11.11 -9.16
N LEU A 28 -11.36 11.02 -8.62
CA LEU A 28 -10.61 12.14 -8.03
C LEU A 28 -9.27 12.38 -8.74
N MET A 29 -9.25 12.24 -10.08
CA MET A 29 -8.08 12.55 -10.90
C MET A 29 -8.17 13.96 -11.49
N LYS A 30 -7.29 14.85 -11.03
CA LYS A 30 -7.11 16.18 -11.62
C LYS A 30 -5.89 16.21 -12.53
N ARG A 31 -6.06 16.72 -13.76
CA ARG A 31 -4.95 16.94 -14.70
C ARG A 31 -4.48 18.39 -14.62
N VAL A 32 -3.17 18.60 -14.53
CA VAL A 32 -2.55 19.93 -14.46
C VAL A 32 -1.36 19.99 -15.43
N LYS A 33 -1.12 21.15 -16.05
CA LYS A 33 0.08 21.35 -16.88
C LYS A 33 1.33 21.48 -16.01
N ILE A 34 2.50 21.13 -16.54
CA ILE A 34 3.77 21.19 -15.81
C ILE A 34 4.10 22.61 -15.31
N GLY A 35 3.72 23.65 -16.05
CA GLY A 35 3.84 25.04 -15.60
C GLY A 35 2.96 25.34 -14.40
N GLU A 36 1.68 24.97 -14.46
CA GLU A 36 0.73 25.13 -13.34
C GLU A 36 1.17 24.34 -12.11
N PHE A 37 1.71 23.14 -12.31
CA PHE A 37 2.26 22.33 -11.22
C PHE A 37 3.45 23.01 -10.56
N ARG A 38 4.35 23.63 -11.33
CA ARG A 38 5.50 24.37 -10.79
C ARG A 38 5.05 25.55 -9.92
N ASP A 39 4.06 26.29 -10.37
CA ASP A 39 3.60 27.51 -9.67
C ASP A 39 2.83 27.21 -8.38
N ARG A 40 2.10 26.08 -8.34
CA ARG A 40 1.21 25.68 -7.24
C ARG A 40 1.60 24.35 -6.58
N ALA A 41 2.87 23.97 -6.67
CA ALA A 41 3.37 22.66 -6.24
C ALA A 41 2.91 22.29 -4.82
N SER A 42 3.14 23.18 -3.85
CA SER A 42 2.79 22.94 -2.44
C SER A 42 1.30 22.74 -2.20
N GLU A 43 0.44 23.46 -2.92
CA GLU A 43 -1.02 23.31 -2.81
C GLU A 43 -1.48 21.97 -3.40
N LEU A 44 -0.99 21.64 -4.60
CA LEU A 44 -1.34 20.42 -5.30
C LEU A 44 -0.82 19.17 -4.57
N ILE A 45 0.35 19.25 -3.94
CA ILE A 45 0.88 18.18 -3.09
C ILE A 45 0.02 17.99 -1.84
N ARG A 46 -0.42 19.07 -1.17
CA ARG A 46 -1.34 18.96 -0.01
C ARG A 46 -2.66 18.31 -0.40
N ARG A 47 -3.23 18.71 -1.55
CA ARG A 47 -4.43 18.08 -2.11
C ARG A 47 -4.21 16.59 -2.42
N ALA A 48 -3.03 16.26 -2.97
CA ALA A 48 -2.68 14.87 -3.20
C ALA A 48 -2.57 14.06 -1.90
N ALA A 49 -1.99 14.65 -0.85
CA ALA A 49 -1.92 14.06 0.48
C ALA A 49 -3.31 13.83 1.10
N SER A 50 -4.30 14.69 0.78
CA SER A 50 -5.71 14.51 1.20
C SER A 50 -6.44 13.39 0.44
N GLY A 51 -5.80 12.72 -0.52
CA GLY A 51 -6.38 11.59 -1.25
C GLY A 51 -6.66 11.86 -2.73
N GLU A 52 -6.44 13.09 -3.22
CA GLU A 52 -6.60 13.41 -4.64
C GLU A 52 -5.43 12.84 -5.46
N THR A 53 -5.69 12.40 -6.69
CA THR A 53 -4.59 12.03 -7.61
C THR A 53 -4.37 13.16 -8.61
N ILE A 54 -3.15 13.70 -8.66
CA ILE A 54 -2.81 14.78 -9.58
C ILE A 54 -1.97 14.22 -10.73
N VAL A 55 -2.43 14.36 -11.96
CA VAL A 55 -1.71 13.96 -13.18
C VAL A 55 -1.05 15.19 -13.79
N ILE A 56 0.25 15.13 -14.01
CA ILE A 56 1.03 16.23 -14.59
C ILE A 56 1.17 15.99 -16.09
N LEU A 57 0.81 17.01 -16.87
CA LEU A 57 0.87 17.04 -18.32
C LEU A 57 2.05 17.92 -18.80
N ASN A 58 2.79 17.46 -19.79
CA ASN A 58 3.73 18.28 -20.56
C ASN A 58 3.32 18.23 -22.04
N ARG A 59 3.04 19.39 -22.65
CA ARG A 59 2.51 19.50 -24.03
C ARG A 59 1.35 18.52 -24.28
N ASP A 60 0.40 18.52 -23.34
CA ASP A 60 -0.81 17.68 -23.33
C ASP A 60 -0.56 16.15 -23.30
N ARG A 61 0.67 15.74 -22.97
CA ARG A 61 1.01 14.34 -22.69
C ARG A 61 1.23 14.14 -21.19
N GLU A 62 0.68 13.07 -20.65
CA GLU A 62 0.91 12.67 -19.24
C GLU A 62 2.39 12.33 -19.03
N VAL A 63 3.04 12.97 -18.07
CA VAL A 63 4.47 12.77 -17.75
C VAL A 63 4.72 12.24 -16.35
N ALA A 64 3.85 12.57 -15.39
CA ALA A 64 4.00 12.15 -14.01
C ALA A 64 2.66 12.15 -13.28
N ARG A 65 2.61 11.47 -12.13
CA ARG A 65 1.45 11.44 -11.25
C ARG A 65 1.88 11.62 -9.80
N VAL A 66 1.22 12.52 -9.10
CA VAL A 66 1.34 12.69 -7.65
C VAL A 66 0.22 11.90 -7.00
N VAL A 67 0.59 10.96 -6.14
CA VAL A 67 -0.34 10.14 -5.37
C VAL A 67 0.01 10.29 -3.88
N PRO A 68 -0.98 10.22 -2.98
CA PRO A 68 -0.71 10.19 -1.55
C PRO A 68 0.22 9.02 -1.22
N ILE A 69 1.20 9.29 -0.37
CA ILE A 69 1.96 8.24 0.30
C ILE A 69 1.03 7.71 1.38
N THR A 70 0.27 6.66 1.07
CA THR A 70 -0.35 5.87 2.13
C THR A 70 0.81 5.19 2.85
N ALA A 71 1.05 5.54 4.11
CA ALA A 71 1.78 4.65 4.96
C ALA A 71 1.07 3.30 4.82
N LYS A 72 1.78 2.28 4.33
CA LYS A 72 1.39 0.93 4.72
C LYS A 72 1.30 1.04 6.23
N SER A 73 0.12 0.82 6.78
CA SER A 73 0.10 0.42 8.16
C SER A 73 0.99 -0.82 8.16
N ASP A 74 2.19 -0.70 8.69
CA ASP A 74 2.94 -1.83 9.25
C ASP A 74 2.19 -2.38 10.47
N GLY A 75 0.85 -2.25 10.48
CA GLY A 75 -0.02 -2.93 11.40
C GLY A 75 0.31 -4.39 11.20
N GLY A 76 0.77 -5.02 12.28
CA GLY A 76 1.24 -6.39 12.34
C GLY A 76 0.16 -7.43 12.01
N GLY A 77 -0.53 -7.28 10.89
CA GLY A 77 -1.48 -8.22 10.31
C GLY A 77 -0.82 -9.42 9.64
N GLY A 78 0.49 -9.60 9.83
CA GLY A 78 1.23 -10.76 9.33
C GLY A 78 1.67 -11.75 10.41
N LEU A 79 1.53 -11.42 11.70
CA LEU A 79 2.01 -12.30 12.78
C LEU A 79 0.91 -13.21 13.34
N VAL A 80 -0.33 -12.73 13.38
CA VAL A 80 -1.45 -13.57 13.82
C VAL A 80 -1.73 -14.63 12.74
N GLY A 81 -1.52 -15.90 13.10
CA GLY A 81 -1.75 -17.05 12.21
C GLY A 81 -0.54 -17.55 11.42
N CYS A 82 0.65 -16.95 11.56
CA CYS A 82 1.85 -17.41 10.84
C CYS A 82 2.34 -18.81 11.26
N LEU A 83 1.96 -19.26 12.45
CA LEU A 83 2.23 -20.59 12.99
C LEU A 83 0.99 -21.52 12.97
N ALA A 84 -0.04 -21.17 12.20
CA ALA A 84 -1.22 -22.01 12.07
C ALA A 84 -0.82 -23.38 11.47
N GLY A 85 -1.14 -24.46 12.19
CA GLY A 85 -0.85 -25.83 11.77
C GLY A 85 0.57 -26.33 12.07
N THR A 86 1.45 -25.51 12.66
CA THR A 86 2.79 -25.98 13.08
C THR A 86 2.81 -26.58 14.49
N ALA A 87 1.78 -26.30 15.28
CA ALA A 87 1.62 -26.85 16.63
C ALA A 87 0.20 -27.40 16.79
N GLU A 88 0.09 -28.49 17.54
CA GLU A 88 -1.16 -29.13 17.90
C GLU A 88 -1.35 -29.01 19.42
N VAL A 89 -2.53 -28.56 19.85
CA VAL A 89 -2.87 -28.47 21.27
C VAL A 89 -3.39 -29.83 21.72
N ARG A 90 -2.61 -30.55 22.52
CA ARG A 90 -2.93 -31.91 22.99
C ARG A 90 -3.80 -31.97 24.26
N GLY A 91 -4.02 -30.84 24.91
CA GLY A 91 -4.74 -30.73 26.19
C GLY A 91 -4.24 -29.55 27.01
N ASP A 92 -4.82 -29.36 28.18
CA ASP A 92 -4.44 -28.28 29.09
C ASP A 92 -3.23 -28.65 29.95
N ILE A 93 -2.48 -27.63 30.36
CA ILE A 93 -1.34 -27.78 31.27
C ILE A 93 -1.88 -27.68 32.71
N GLU A 94 -2.05 -28.82 33.37
CA GLU A 94 -2.51 -28.88 34.78
C GLU A 94 -1.36 -28.70 35.78
N THR A 95 -0.11 -28.91 35.34
CA THR A 95 1.09 -28.77 36.15
C THR A 95 2.20 -28.07 35.38
N PRO A 96 2.94 -27.13 36.00
CA PRO A 96 4.05 -26.44 35.34
C PRO A 96 5.09 -27.40 34.76
N ILE A 97 5.58 -27.09 33.56
CA ILE A 97 6.58 -27.93 32.85
C ILE A 97 7.92 -28.00 33.58
N ALA A 98 8.25 -26.96 34.34
CA ALA A 98 9.42 -26.89 35.19
C ALA A 98 9.02 -27.01 36.66
N PRO A 99 9.86 -27.59 37.53
CA PRO A 99 9.65 -27.54 38.97
C PRO A 99 9.85 -26.11 39.52
N PRO A 100 9.23 -25.76 40.68
CA PRO A 100 9.21 -24.37 41.19
C PRO A 100 10.58 -23.73 41.44
N ASP A 101 11.58 -24.54 41.76
CA ASP A 101 12.98 -24.14 41.96
C ASP A 101 13.68 -23.71 40.66
N ALA A 102 13.11 -24.02 39.49
CA ALA A 102 13.65 -23.66 38.18
C ALA A 102 12.93 -22.48 37.50
N TRP A 103 11.89 -21.89 38.11
CA TRP A 103 11.07 -20.85 37.46
C TRP A 103 11.75 -19.50 37.37
N PHE A 104 12.58 -19.18 38.36
CA PHE A 104 13.26 -17.90 38.46
C PHE A 104 14.74 -18.17 38.56
N GLN A 105 15.41 -18.15 37.41
CA GLN A 105 16.86 -18.07 37.40
C GLN A 105 17.24 -16.60 37.57
N ASP A 106 18.05 -16.31 38.58
CA ASP A 106 18.63 -14.99 38.75
C ASP A 106 19.52 -14.69 37.53
N ALA A 107 19.14 -13.67 36.75
CA ALA A 107 19.97 -13.17 35.66
C ALA A 107 21.23 -12.57 36.27
N THR A 108 22.32 -13.35 36.29
CA THR A 108 23.66 -12.88 36.65
C THR A 108 24.27 -12.12 35.48
#